data_AF-A0A3D5JVC7-F1
#
_entry.id   AF-A0A3D5JVC7-F1
#
_cell.length_a   1.000
_cell.length_b   1.000
_cell.length_c   1.000
_cell.angle_alpha   90.00
_cell.angle_beta   90.00
_cell.angle_gamma   90.00
#
_symmetry.space_group_name_H-M   'P 1'
#
loop_
_entity.id
_entity.type
_entity.pdbx_description
1 polymer ?
#
loop_
_entity_poly.entity_id
_entity_poly.type
_entity_poly.pdbx_seq_one_letter_code
_entity_poly.pdbx_strand_id
1 'polypeptide(L)'
;GMQMDLLSLLDRPWLFALGAIWMLTHILVLWIAAKLLRAPLFFFAIGSQGNIGAAASAPVVAAAFHPSLAPVGVLLGTVGYATGTGLAYVTGLILKWMAGA
;
A
#
# COMPACT_ATOMS: atom_id res chain seq x y z
N GLY A 1 -1.62 16.31 11.69
CA GLY A 1 -1.41 15.72 10.35
C GLY A 1 -0.14 16.34 9.81
N MET A 2 0.82 15.53 9.36
CA MET A 2 2.21 15.95 9.11
C MET A 2 2.29 17.29 8.38
N GLN A 3 3.14 18.18 8.88
CA GLN A 3 3.59 19.41 8.21
C GLN A 3 4.44 19.03 6.99
N MET A 4 3.84 18.37 6.00
CA MET A 4 4.53 18.00 4.78
C MET A 4 4.37 19.15 3.80
N ASP A 5 5.43 19.94 3.68
CA ASP A 5 5.48 20.99 2.68
C ASP A 5 5.62 20.36 1.29
N LEU A 6 4.49 20.25 0.58
CA LEU A 6 4.42 19.65 -0.75
C LEU A 6 5.31 20.40 -1.75
N LEU A 7 5.60 21.69 -1.51
CA LEU A 7 6.49 22.48 -2.34
C LEU A 7 7.94 22.02 -2.20
N SER A 8 8.35 21.55 -1.02
CA SER A 8 9.72 21.03 -0.79
C SER A 8 10.03 19.73 -1.55
N LEU A 9 9.01 19.01 -2.01
CA LEU A 9 9.19 17.84 -2.87
C LEU A 9 9.60 18.23 -4.30
N LEU A 10 9.25 19.43 -4.77
CA LEU A 10 9.63 19.94 -6.09
C LEU A 10 11.14 20.21 -6.18
N ASP A 11 11.78 20.56 -5.07
CA ASP A 11 13.23 20.74 -4.98
C ASP A 11 14.00 19.42 -5.07
N ARG A 12 13.31 18.28 -4.89
CA ARG A 12 13.90 16.93 -4.90
C ARG A 12 13.13 16.02 -5.84
N PRO A 13 13.18 16.27 -7.16
CA PRO A 13 12.40 15.53 -8.16
C PRO A 13 12.71 14.02 -8.18
N TRP A 14 13.90 13.63 -7.71
CA TRP A 14 14.28 12.22 -7.56
C TRP A 14 13.37 11.45 -6.58
N LEU A 15 12.76 12.11 -5.59
CA LEU A 15 11.79 11.48 -4.68
C LEU A 15 10.52 11.07 -5.41
N PHE A 16 10.05 11.87 -6.37
CA PHE A 16 8.93 11.49 -7.24
C PHE A 16 9.28 10.31 -8.13
N ALA A 17 10.49 10.29 -8.70
CA ALA A 17 10.96 9.16 -9.49
C ALA A 17 11.03 7.87 -8.64
N LEU A 18 11.53 7.95 -7.41
CA LEU A 18 11.55 6.84 -6.47
C LEU A 18 10.13 6.35 -6.16
N GLY A 19 9.21 7.26 -5.86
CA GLY A 19 7.79 6.95 -5.64
C GLY A 19 7.15 6.27 -6.85
N ALA A 20 7.43 6.76 -8.06
CA ALA A 20 6.93 6.17 -9.30
C ALA A 20 7.47 4.74 -9.51
N ILE A 21 8.77 4.53 -9.33
CA ILE A 21 9.40 3.19 -9.42
C ILE A 21 8.78 2.25 -8.38
N TRP A 22 8.58 2.73 -7.15
CA TRP A 22 7.97 1.95 -6.09
C TRP A 22 6.53 1.55 -6.43
N MET A 23 5.71 2.49 -6.92
CA MET A 23 4.33 2.23 -7.32
C MET A 23 4.24 1.28 -8.51
N LEU A 24 5.12 1.41 -9.49
CA LEU A 24 5.23 0.46 -10.61
C LEU A 24 5.57 -0.93 -10.11
N THR A 25 6.55 -1.06 -9.22
CA THR A 25 6.94 -2.33 -8.63
C THR A 25 5.78 -2.95 -7.84
N HIS A 26 5.09 -2.16 -7.02
CA HIS A 26 3.94 -2.58 -6.24
C HIS A 26 2.80 -3.12 -7.14
N ILE A 27 2.42 -2.36 -8.18
CA ILE A 27 1.37 -2.76 -9.13
C ILE A 27 1.79 -4.05 -9.85
N LEU A 28 3.05 -4.16 -10.25
CA LEU A 28 3.55 -5.33 -10.97
C LEU A 28 3.53 -6.59 -10.11
N VAL A 29 3.96 -6.50 -8.84
CA VAL A 29 3.91 -7.62 -7.88
C VAL A 29 2.47 -8.05 -7.63
N LEU A 30 1.56 -7.10 -7.38
CA LEU A 30 0.15 -7.42 -7.16
C LEU A 30 -0.51 -8.00 -8.41
N TRP A 31 -0.14 -7.52 -9.61
CA TRP A 31 -0.69 -8.02 -10.85
C TRP A 31 -0.26 -9.47 -11.11
N ILE A 32 1.01 -9.81 -10.84
CA ILE A 32 1.50 -11.19 -10.88
C ILE A 32 0.73 -12.06 -9.87
N ALA A 33 0.57 -11.57 -8.63
CA ALA A 33 -0.17 -12.29 -7.59
C ALA A 33 -1.65 -12.52 -7.99
N ALA A 34 -2.32 -11.50 -8.53
CA ALA A 34 -3.70 -11.59 -9.00
C ALA A 34 -3.84 -12.60 -10.15
N LYS A 35 -2.87 -12.62 -11.08
CA LYS A 35 -2.84 -13.58 -12.18
C LYS A 35 -2.64 -15.01 -11.67
N LEU A 36 -1.75 -15.23 -10.70
CA LEU A 36 -1.48 -16.54 -10.11
C LEU A 36 -2.68 -17.08 -9.35
N LEU A 37 -3.33 -16.22 -8.55
CA LEU A 37 -4.48 -16.56 -7.73
C LEU A 37 -5.82 -16.56 -8.51
N ARG A 38 -5.80 -16.15 -9.79
CA ARG A 38 -7.00 -15.90 -10.61
C ARG A 38 -8.01 -15.02 -9.88
N ALA A 39 -7.51 -14.02 -9.17
CA ALA A 39 -8.32 -13.19 -8.29
C ALA A 39 -9.21 -12.22 -9.11
N PRO A 40 -10.47 -11.97 -8.69
CA PRO A 40 -11.29 -10.93 -9.27
C PRO A 40 -10.63 -9.55 -9.13
N LEU A 41 -10.78 -8.69 -10.14
CA LEU A 41 -10.26 -7.32 -10.14
C LEU A 41 -10.73 -6.49 -8.93
N PHE A 42 -11.92 -6.80 -8.41
CA PHE A 42 -12.48 -6.22 -7.18
C PHE A 42 -11.56 -6.41 -5.96
N PHE A 43 -11.12 -7.64 -5.70
CA PHE A 43 -10.23 -7.93 -4.56
C PHE A 43 -8.84 -7.34 -4.77
N PHE A 44 -8.37 -7.29 -6.02
CA PHE A 44 -7.12 -6.61 -6.37
C PHE A 44 -7.17 -5.11 -6.05
N ALA A 45 -8.24 -4.41 -6.44
CA ALA A 45 -8.37 -2.97 -6.22
C ALA A 45 -8.47 -2.62 -4.72
N ILE A 46 -9.30 -3.34 -3.97
CA ILE A 46 -9.47 -3.11 -2.53
C ILE A 46 -8.22 -3.52 -1.75
N GLY A 47 -7.60 -4.64 -2.12
CA GLY A 47 -6.36 -5.12 -1.49
C GLY A 47 -5.18 -4.17 -1.72
N SER A 48 -5.04 -3.59 -2.91
CA SER A 48 -4.02 -2.57 -3.17
C SER A 48 -4.24 -1.31 -2.33
N GLN A 49 -5.48 -0.79 -2.28
CA GLN A 49 -5.78 0.39 -1.45
C GLN A 49 -5.64 0.14 0.04
N GLY A 50 -5.90 -1.09 0.50
CA GLY A 50 -5.63 -1.48 1.88
C GLY A 50 -4.16 -1.40 2.28
N ASN A 51 -3.23 -1.50 1.33
CA ASN A 51 -1.79 -1.40 1.59
C ASN A 51 -1.21 0.01 1.40
N ILE A 52 -1.78 0.81 0.48
CA ILE A 52 -1.26 2.17 0.19
C ILE A 52 -1.90 3.22 1.10
N GLY A 53 -3.23 3.20 1.25
CA GLY A 53 -3.96 4.19 2.03
C GLY A 53 -4.87 3.58 3.10
N ALA A 54 -4.67 2.29 3.42
CA ALA A 54 -5.22 1.59 4.58
C ALA A 54 -6.70 1.89 4.86
N ALA A 55 -7.06 2.13 6.12
CA ALA A 55 -8.43 2.35 6.56
C ALA A 55 -9.08 3.63 5.98
N ALA A 56 -8.30 4.56 5.42
CA ALA A 56 -8.82 5.81 4.87
C ALA A 56 -9.35 5.65 3.43
N SER A 57 -8.69 4.83 2.61
CA SER A 57 -8.97 4.77 1.16
C SER A 57 -9.57 3.43 0.68
N ALA A 58 -9.27 2.32 1.37
CA ALA A 58 -9.84 1.02 1.04
C ALA A 58 -11.39 0.97 1.11
N PRO A 59 -12.06 1.61 2.10
CA PRO A 59 -13.53 1.60 2.17
C PRO A 59 -14.17 2.41 1.04
N VAL A 60 -13.51 3.49 0.61
CA VAL A 60 -13.99 4.36 -0.48
C VAL A 60 -14.00 3.59 -1.79
N VAL A 61 -12.91 2.87 -2.10
CA VAL A 61 -12.84 2.04 -3.30
C VAL A 61 -13.79 0.84 -3.21
N ALA A 62 -13.97 0.24 -2.03
CA ALA A 62 -14.94 -0.84 -1.85
C ALA A 62 -16.41 -0.36 -2.04
N ALA A 63 -16.75 0.81 -1.49
CA ALA A 63 -18.07 1.41 -1.61
C ALA A 63 -18.43 1.79 -3.06
N ALA A 64 -17.42 2.12 -3.88
CA ALA A 64 -17.61 2.40 -5.30
C ALA A 64 -18.10 1.18 -6.11
N PHE A 65 -17.81 -0.04 -5.64
CA PHE A 65 -18.37 -1.27 -6.23
C PHE A 65 -19.74 -1.60 -5.65
N HIS A 66 -19.86 -1.61 -4.31
CA HIS A 66 -21.15 -1.76 -3.65
C HIS A 66 -21.08 -1.20 -2.22
N PRO A 67 -22.06 -0.42 -1.75
CA PRO A 67 -22.02 0.17 -0.41
C PRO A 67 -21.86 -0.85 0.73
N SER A 68 -22.40 -2.07 0.57
CA SER A 68 -22.27 -3.14 1.56
C SER A 68 -20.84 -3.68 1.71
N LEU A 69 -19.92 -3.32 0.82
CA LEU A 69 -18.53 -3.78 0.83
C LEU A 69 -17.60 -2.80 1.56
N ALA A 70 -18.08 -1.61 1.92
CA ALA A 70 -17.30 -0.63 2.67
C ALA A 70 -16.75 -1.19 4.01
N PRO A 71 -17.52 -1.92 4.84
CA PRO A 71 -17.01 -2.52 6.07
C PRO A 71 -15.90 -3.54 5.81
N VAL A 72 -16.03 -4.32 4.74
CA VAL A 72 -15.00 -5.30 4.32
C VAL A 72 -13.72 -4.57 3.91
N GLY A 73 -13.83 -3.45 3.18
CA GLY A 73 -12.71 -2.59 2.84
C GLY A 73 -11.98 -2.01 4.06
N VAL A 74 -12.73 -1.58 5.10
CA VAL A 74 -12.12 -1.11 6.37
C VAL A 74 -11.32 -2.23 7.03
N LEU A 75 -11.88 -3.44 7.15
CA LEU A 75 -11.22 -4.56 7.80
C LEU A 75 -9.97 -5.00 7.02
N LEU A 76 -10.09 -5.15 5.70
CA LEU A 76 -8.96 -5.51 4.84
C LEU A 76 -7.85 -4.45 4.90
N GLY A 77 -8.20 -3.16 4.89
CA GLY A 77 -7.21 -2.09 5.01
C GLY A 77 -6.54 -2.02 6.37
N THR A 78 -7.29 -2.27 7.46
CA THR A 78 -6.73 -2.27 8.81
C THR A 78 -5.79 -3.46 9.03
N VAL A 79 -6.17 -4.65 8.58
CA VAL A 79 -5.31 -5.85 8.66
C VAL A 79 -4.08 -5.70 7.77
N GLY A 80 -4.25 -5.19 6.53
CA GLY A 80 -3.14 -4.88 5.63
C GLY A 80 -2.13 -3.92 6.26
N TYR A 81 -2.62 -2.86 6.90
CA TYR A 81 -1.76 -1.90 7.60
C TYR A 81 -1.02 -2.51 8.80
N ALA A 82 -1.72 -3.28 9.64
CA ALA A 82 -1.11 -3.92 10.81
C ALA A 82 -0.02 -4.93 10.40
N THR A 83 -0.33 -5.77 9.41
CA THR A 83 0.62 -6.77 8.89
C THR A 83 1.79 -6.11 8.15
N GLY A 84 1.52 -5.12 7.30
CA GLY A 84 2.54 -4.35 6.60
C GLY A 84 3.51 -3.65 7.55
N THR A 85 2.99 -3.04 8.63
CA THR A 85 3.83 -2.40 9.65
C THR A 85 4.71 -3.41 10.38
N GLY A 86 4.16 -4.57 10.74
CA GLY A 86 4.92 -5.65 11.37
C GLY A 86 6.04 -6.19 10.48
N LEU A 87 5.74 -6.45 9.20
CA LEU A 87 6.73 -6.92 8.23
C LEU A 87 7.80 -5.87 7.95
N ALA A 88 7.42 -4.58 7.87
CA ALA A 88 8.37 -3.48 7.70
C ALA A 88 9.33 -3.40 8.88
N TYR A 89 8.85 -3.57 10.11
CA TYR A 89 9.69 -3.61 11.30
C TYR A 89 10.71 -4.76 11.26
N VAL A 90 10.24 -5.98 10.94
CA VAL A 90 11.13 -7.15 10.80
C VAL A 90 12.16 -6.92 9.70
N THR A 91 11.74 -6.39 8.56
CA THR A 91 12.64 -6.06 7.45
C THR A 91 13.69 -5.03 7.88
N GLY A 92 13.29 -4.01 8.64
CA GLY A 92 14.20 -3.02 9.21
C GLY A 92 15.23 -3.65 10.16
N LEU A 93 14.81 -4.61 10.99
CA LEU A 93 15.72 -5.34 11.89
C LEU A 93 16.74 -6.19 11.10
N ILE A 94 16.30 -6.86 10.04
CA ILE A 94 17.19 -7.63 9.15
C ILE A 94 18.21 -6.70 8.48
N LEU A 95 17.76 -5.57 7.93
CA LEU A 95 18.64 -4.58 7.30
C LEU A 95 19.66 -4.02 8.31
N LYS A 96 19.22 -3.73 9.54
CA LYS A 96 20.10 -3.28 10.62
C LYS A 96 21.18 -4.32 10.91
N TRP A 97 20.79 -5.59 11.03
CA TRP A 97 21.72 -6.69 11.26
C TRP A 97 22.72 -6.87 10.11
N MET A 98 22.26 -6.79 8.86
CA MET A 98 23.11 -6.85 7.68
C MET A 98 24.09 -5.68 7.58
N ALA A 99 23.71 -4.50 8.09
CA ALA A 99 24.57 -3.33 8.16
C ALA A 99 25.62 -3.40 9.29
N GLY A 100 25.62 -4.45 10.11
CA GLY A 100 26.58 -4.64 11.21
C GLY A 100 26.34 -3.74 12.43
N ALA A 101 25.10 -3.28 12.63
CA ALA A 101 24.68 -2.38 13.71
C ALA A 101 23.73 -3.03 14.73
#